data_AF-A0A925ACJ0-F1
#
_entry.id   AF-A0A925ACJ0-F1
#
_cell.length_a   1.000
_cell.length_b   1.000
_cell.length_c   1.000
_cell.angle_alpha   90.00
_cell.angle_beta   90.00
_cell.angle_gamma   90.00
#
_symmetry.space_group_name_H-M   'P 1'
#
loop_
_entity.id
_entity.type
_entity.pdbx_description
1 polymer ?
#
loop_
_entity_poly.entity_id
_entity_poly.type
_entity_poly.pdbx_seq_one_letter_code
_entity_poly.pdbx_strand_id
1 'polypeptide(L)' 'MVSQELVNSLLDSWVLVPVLIAGGLVLSLAIKTLGSTIRSVSREKTRREIAAYIAEGSLSPEQGERLMRAGESGKPQV' A
#
# COMPACT_ATOMS: atom_id res chain seq x y z
N MET A 1 18.63 -28.61 -22.26
CA MET A 1 19.47 -27.68 -23.06
C MET A 1 18.82 -26.30 -23.17
N VAL A 2 17.53 -26.21 -23.54
CA VAL A 2 16.78 -24.94 -23.67
C VAL A 2 16.87 -24.00 -22.46
N SER A 3 16.82 -24.51 -21.22
CA SER A 3 16.84 -23.66 -20.02
C SER A 3 18.14 -22.88 -19.85
N GLN A 4 19.29 -23.46 -20.21
CA GLN A 4 20.57 -22.79 -20.07
C GLN A 4 20.79 -21.72 -21.14
N GLU A 5 20.31 -21.97 -22.36
CA GLU A 5 20.31 -20.97 -23.43
C GLU A 5 19.44 -19.76 -23.07
N LEU A 6 18.25 -20.00 -22.50
CA LEU A 6 17.36 -18.93 -22.06
C LEU A 6 17.96 -18.08 -20.93
N VAL A 7 18.58 -18.74 -19.95
CA VAL A 7 19.29 -18.06 -18.85
C VAL A 7 20.46 -17.23 -19.39
N ASN A 8 21.23 -17.76 -20.33
CA ASN A 8 22.34 -17.05 -20.96
C ASN A 8 21.86 -15.84 -21.79
N SER A 9 20.74 -15.97 -22.50
CA SER A 9 20.12 -14.85 -23.22
C SER A 9 19.55 -13.77 -22.29
N LEU A 10 19.06 -14.15 -21.11
CA LEU A 10 18.60 -13.19 -20.10
C LEU A 10 19.74 -12.47 -19.37
N LEU A 11 20.89 -13.14 -19.21
CA LEU A 11 22.10 -12.58 -18.60
C LEU A 11 22.91 -11.67 -19.55
N ASP A 12 22.57 -11.64 -20.84
CA ASP A 12 23.19 -10.71 -21.78
C ASP A 12 22.83 -9.27 -21.42
N SER A 13 23.84 -8.40 -21.30
CA SER A 13 23.69 -7.02 -20.81
C SER A 13 22.69 -6.20 -21.63
N TRP A 14 22.55 -6.50 -22.92
CA TRP A 14 21.59 -5.85 -23.83
C TRP A 14 20.13 -6.18 -23.51
N VAL A 15 19.87 -7.36 -22.94
CA VAL A 15 18.53 -7.82 -22.55
C VAL A 15 18.28 -7.59 -21.06
N LEU A 16 19.29 -7.82 -20.23
CA LEU A 16 19.22 -7.73 -18.78
C LEU A 16 18.83 -6.32 -18.30
N VAL A 17 19.46 -5.27 -18.85
CA VAL A 17 19.23 -3.89 -18.40
C VAL A 17 17.78 -3.44 -18.64
N PRO A 18 17.20 -3.57 -19.86
CA PRO A 18 15.79 -3.26 -20.08
C PRO A 18 14.84 -4.09 -19.22
N VAL A 19 15.12 -5.38 -19.02
CA VAL A 19 14.30 -6.27 -18.18
C VAL A 19 14.28 -5.80 -16.72
N LEU A 20 15.43 -5.42 -16.17
CA LEU A 20 15.52 -4.91 -14.80
C LEU A 20 14.79 -3.58 -14.63
N ILE A 21 14.88 -2.67 -15.61
CA ILE A 21 14.17 -1.39 -15.58
C ILE A 21 12.66 -1.62 -15.64
N ALA A 22 12.19 -2.42 -16.60
CA ALA A 22 10.77 -2.73 -16.75
C ALA A 22 10.23 -3.47 -15.53
N GLY A 23 10.94 -4.49 -15.05
CA GLY A 23 10.59 -5.25 -13.86
C GLY A 23 10.57 -4.37 -12.61
N GLY A 24 11.57 -3.50 -12.43
CA GLY A 24 11.63 -2.55 -11.33
C GLY A 24 10.48 -1.55 -11.34
N LEU A 25 10.12 -1.03 -12.51
CA LEU A 25 8.97 -0.13 -12.66
C LEU A 25 7.65 -0.82 -12.30
N VAL A 26 7.40 -2.00 -12.88
CA VAL A 26 6.19 -2.79 -12.60
C VAL A 26 6.10 -3.13 -11.11
N LEU A 27 7.20 -3.59 -10.52
CA LEU A 27 7.24 -3.92 -9.08
C LEU A 27 6.97 -2.69 -8.22
N SER A 28 7.56 -1.55 -8.55
CA SER A 28 7.36 -0.29 -7.82
C SER A 28 5.90 0.17 -7.88
N LEU A 29 5.25 0.05 -9.04
CA LEU A 29 3.83 0.39 -9.21
C LEU A 29 2.92 -0.58 -8.46
N ALA A 30 3.25 -1.87 -8.48
CA ALA A 30 2.50 -2.89 -7.74
C ALA A 30 2.54 -2.61 -6.24
N ILE A 31 3.73 -2.33 -5.68
CA ILE A 31 3.89 -2.01 -4.25
C ILE A 31 3.08 -0.75 -3.88
N LYS A 32 3.18 0.32 -4.68
CA LYS A 32 2.44 1.58 -4.43
C LYS A 32 0.94 1.38 -4.46
N THR A 33 0.44 0.69 -5.48
CA THR A 33 -0.99 0.43 -5.66
C THR A 33 -1.53 -0.42 -4.51
N LEU A 34 -0.83 -1.51 -4.17
CA LEU A 34 -1.25 -2.40 -3.09
C LEU A 34 -1.26 -1.68 -1.73
N GLY A 35 -0.21 -0.89 -1.44
CA GLY A 35 -0.15 -0.10 -0.22
C GLY A 35 -1.28 0.93 -0.11
N SER A 36 -1.62 1.60 -1.22
CA SER A 36 -2.74 2.55 -1.26
C SER A 36 -4.09 1.89 -1.00
N THR A 37 -4.33 0.73 -1.63
CA THR A 37 -5.56 -0.04 -1.45
C THR A 37 -5.71 -0.52 -0.01
N ILE A 38 -4.68 -1.12 0.56
CA ILE A 38 -4.70 -1.59 1.96
C ILE A 38 -5.00 -0.42 2.91
N ARG A 39 -4.32 0.72 2.73
CA ARG A 39 -4.55 1.91 3.57
C ARG A 39 -5.98 2.41 3.47
N SER A 40 -6.57 2.40 2.27
CA SER A 40 -7.94 2.85 2.03
C SER A 40 -8.97 1.93 2.70
N VAL A 41 -8.77 0.61 2.58
CA VAL A 41 -9.64 -0.39 3.21
C VAL A 41 -9.54 -0.30 4.74
N SER A 42 -8.33 -0.19 5.30
CA SER A 42 -8.14 -0.06 6.75
C SER A 42 -8.81 1.20 7.30
N ARG A 43 -8.69 2.34 6.61
CA ARG A 43 -9.35 3.59 7.02
C ARG A 43 -10.87 3.47 7.05
N GLU A 44 -11.44 2.83 6.04
CA GLU A 44 -12.88 2.63 5.96
C GLU A 44 -13.37 1.67 7.05
N LYS A 45 -12.63 0.60 7.31
CA LYS A 45 -12.92 -0.32 8.42
C LYS A 45 -12.90 0.41 9.76
N THR A 46 -11.86 1.19 10.04
CA THR A 46 -11.76 1.98 11.28
C THR A 46 -12.91 2.97 11.42
N ARG A 47 -13.34 3.64 10.33
CA ARG A 47 -14.52 4.55 10.39
C ARG A 47 -15.80 3.81 10.77
N ARG A 48 -16.01 2.60 10.24
CA ARG A 48 -17.19 1.78 10.59
C ARG A 48 -17.14 1.30 12.03
N GLU A 49 -15.96 0.91 12.52
CA GLU A 49 -15.77 0.51 13.91
C GLU A 49 -16.03 1.68 14.87
N ILE A 50 -15.51 2.88 14.57
CA ILE A 50 -15.79 4.09 15.37
C ILE A 50 -17.30 4.36 15.43
N ALA A 51 -18.01 4.26 14.30
CA ALA A 51 -19.46 4.45 14.26
C ALA A 51 -20.21 3.39 15.11
N ALA A 52 -19.78 2.13 15.06
CA ALA A 52 -20.35 1.07 15.88
C ALA A 52 -20.13 1.33 17.37
N TYR A 53 -18.91 1.70 17.79
CA TYR A 53 -18.62 2.01 19.20
C TYR A 53 -19.38 3.22 19.73
N ILE A 54 -19.65 4.22 18.88
CA ILE A 54 -20.52 5.35 19.23
C ILE A 54 -21.97 4.88 19.40
N ALA A 55 -22.47 4.04 18.50
CA ALA A 55 -23.83 3.49 18.60
C ALA A 55 -24.03 2.58 19.81
N GLU A 56 -22.99 1.83 20.19
CA GLU A 56 -22.96 1.01 21.42
C GLU A 56 -22.77 1.85 22.69
N GLY A 57 -22.36 3.11 22.56
CA GLY A 57 -22.10 4.03 23.69
C GLY A 57 -20.77 3.79 24.41
N SER A 58 -19.89 2.92 23.87
CA SER A 58 -18.56 2.64 24.42
C SER A 58 -17.51 3.69 24.00
N LEU A 59 -17.85 4.58 23.07
CA LEU A 59 -17.04 5.70 22.61
C LEU A 59 -17.90 6.96 22.48
N SER A 60 -17.44 8.10 23.03
CA SER A 60 -18.16 9.36 22.85
C SER A 60 -17.98 9.92 21.42
N PRO A 61 -18.97 10.66 20.87
CA PRO A 61 -18.85 11.30 19.57
C PRO A 61 -17.61 12.21 19.44
N GLU A 62 -17.27 12.95 20.50
CA GLU A 62 -16.10 13.84 20.55
C GLU A 62 -14.79 13.04 20.53
N GLN A 63 -14.75 11.87 21.17
CA GLN A 63 -13.60 10.98 21.10
C GLN A 63 -13.47 10.36 19.70
N GLY A 64 -14.58 9.96 19.08
CA GLY A 64 -14.60 9.47 17.71
C GLY A 64 -14.10 10.51 16.70
N GLU A 65 -14.53 11.76 16.85
CA GLU A 65 -14.07 12.89 16.02
C GLU A 65 -12.55 13.09 16.11
N ARG A 66 -11.99 13.01 17.32
CA ARG A 66 -10.53 13.08 17.55
C ARG A 66 -9.78 11.92 16.91
N LEU A 67 -10.29 10.70 17.02
CA LEU A 67 -9.69 9.51 16.39
C LEU A 67 -9.68 9.62 14.87
N MET A 68 -10.77 10.12 14.28
CA MET A 68 -10.85 10.35 12.83
C MET A 68 -9.82 11.38 12.36
N ARG A 69 -9.68 12.51 13.08
CA ARG A 69 -8.66 13.54 12.78
C ARG A 69 -7.23 13.00 12.91
N ALA A 70 -6.94 12.23 13.96
CA ALA A 70 -5.60 11.67 14.18
C ALA A 70 -5.15 10.74 13.03
N GLY A 71 -6.08 10.01 12.41
CA GLY A 71 -5.80 9.16 11.23
C GLY A 71 -5.49 9.93 9.93
N GLU A 72 -5.81 11.22 9.88
CA GLU A 72 -5.53 12.12 8.75
C GLU A 72 -4.17 12.81 8.88
N SER A 73 -3.73 13.12 10.11
CA SER A 73 -2.55 13.94 10.42
C SER A 73 -1.19 13.24 10.30
N GLY A 74 -1.06 12.15 9.54
CA GLY A 74 0.22 11.45 9.33
C GLY A 74 1.27 12.22 8.50
N LYS A 75 1.17 13.55 8.39
CA LYS A 75 2.23 14.41 7.85
C LYS A 75 3.06 14.93 9.03
N PRO A 76 4.41 14.88 8.97
CA PRO A 76 5.22 15.61 9.94
C PRO A 76 4.82 17.08 9.88
N GLN A 77 4.40 17.63 11.01
CA GLN A 77 4.23 19.06 11.19
C GLN A 77 5.64 19.63 11.39
N VAL A 78 6.34 19.89 10.28
CA VAL A 78 7.56 20.71 10.24
C VAL A 78 7.34 21.86 9.26
#